data_AF-A0A3R7FMM2-F1
#
_entry.id   AF-A0A3R7FMM2-F1
#
_cell.length_a   1.000
_cell.length_b   1.000
_cell.length_c   1.000
_cell.angle_alpha   90.00
_cell.angle_beta   90.00
_cell.angle_gamma   90.00
#
_symmetry.space_group_name_H-M   'P 1'
#
loop_
_entity.id
_entity.type
_entity.pdbx_description
1 polymer ?
#
loop_
_entity_poly.entity_id
_entity_poly.type
_entity_poly.pdbx_seq_one_letter_code
_entity_poly.pdbx_strand_id
1 'polypeptide(L)'
;MALITEYSTTARPDRRIVEVYDADAYLGDDDSLAASRSQVVAGNGYHLYLHSLQDDIRVRVTLRIWDAPRSLPEDIEGSVPVSLESETGIMVISQFTSEPAGEMTLPRPGVYEGHAWWTGRQATGDYHTTCMHRRFTEKWDHDRVRQAWRECPVQEQYVLDLWYVREPEPVDDEDL
;
A
#
# COMPACT_ATOMS: atom_id res chain seq x y z
N MET A 1 -13.25 20.18 3.71
CA MET A 1 -12.40 19.00 3.86
C MET A 1 -10.98 19.49 4.02
N ALA A 2 -10.42 19.31 5.20
CA ALA A 2 -9.06 19.67 5.54
C ALA A 2 -8.22 18.40 5.72
N LEU A 3 -7.02 18.40 5.15
CA LEU A 3 -6.02 17.37 5.42
C LEU A 3 -5.52 17.57 6.85
N ILE A 4 -5.68 16.55 7.68
CA ILE A 4 -5.20 16.56 9.08
C ILE A 4 -3.73 16.19 9.11
N THR A 5 -3.35 15.09 8.47
CA THR A 5 -1.96 14.63 8.37
C THR A 5 -1.74 13.81 7.10
N GLU A 6 -0.50 13.80 6.63
CA GLU A 6 -0.04 13.01 5.50
C GLU A 6 1.31 12.39 5.84
N TYR A 7 1.48 11.12 5.46
CA TYR A 7 2.74 10.43 5.48
C TYR A 7 2.99 9.76 4.13
N SER A 8 4.22 9.80 3.64
CA SER A 8 4.63 9.16 2.39
C SER A 8 5.95 8.44 2.58
N THR A 9 6.03 7.20 2.12
CA THR A 9 7.30 6.46 2.01
C THR A 9 7.39 5.73 0.67
N THR A 10 8.57 5.21 0.37
CA THR A 10 8.78 4.29 -0.76
C THR A 10 9.00 2.89 -0.24
N ALA A 11 8.26 1.92 -0.76
CA ALA A 11 8.37 0.52 -0.39
C ALA A 11 8.79 -0.29 -1.62
N ARG A 12 9.60 -1.34 -1.44
CA ARG A 12 9.76 -2.38 -2.45
C ARG A 12 8.55 -3.32 -2.35
N PRO A 13 7.81 -3.56 -3.44
CA PRO A 13 6.71 -4.52 -3.44
C PRO A 13 7.26 -5.95 -3.50
N ASP A 14 7.90 -6.44 -2.44
CA ASP A 14 8.43 -7.81 -2.44
C ASP A 14 7.33 -8.83 -2.69
N ARG A 15 7.59 -9.81 -3.56
CA ARG A 15 6.57 -10.74 -4.08
C ARG A 15 5.32 -10.03 -4.61
N ARG A 16 5.49 -8.80 -5.09
CA ARG A 16 4.47 -7.88 -5.60
C ARG A 16 3.52 -7.31 -4.53
N ILE A 17 3.87 -7.40 -3.26
CA ILE A 17 3.02 -7.00 -2.15
C ILE A 17 3.68 -5.89 -1.33
N VAL A 18 2.88 -4.89 -0.98
CA VAL A 18 3.15 -3.94 0.10
C VAL A 18 1.98 -4.01 1.08
N GLU A 19 2.29 -3.95 2.36
CA GLU A 19 1.31 -4.12 3.43
C GLU A 19 1.11 -2.80 4.18
N VAL A 20 -0.11 -2.57 4.65
CA VAL A 20 -0.45 -1.46 5.55
C VAL A 20 -1.31 -2.00 6.69
N TYR A 21 -0.83 -1.89 7.93
CA TYR A 21 -1.50 -2.46 9.10
C TYR A 21 -1.20 -1.67 10.39
N ASP A 22 -2.04 -1.83 11.40
CA ASP A 22 -1.75 -1.32 12.76
C ASP A 22 -0.61 -2.12 13.40
N ALA A 23 0.27 -1.48 14.16
CA ALA A 23 1.45 -2.11 14.76
C ALA A 23 1.15 -3.37 15.62
N ASP A 24 -0.06 -3.52 16.14
CA ASP A 24 -0.49 -4.70 16.91
C ASP A 24 -1.42 -5.66 16.13
N ALA A 25 -1.62 -5.42 14.83
CA ALA A 25 -2.47 -6.27 14.00
C ALA A 25 -1.87 -7.68 13.86
N TYR A 26 -2.73 -8.71 14.00
CA TYR A 26 -2.34 -10.08 13.69
C TYR A 26 -2.01 -10.23 12.19
N LEU A 27 -0.77 -10.63 11.90
CA LEU A 27 -0.28 -10.81 10.55
C LEU A 27 -0.65 -12.20 10.00
N GLY A 28 -1.09 -12.24 8.74
CA GLY A 28 -1.45 -13.48 8.05
C GLY A 28 -2.93 -13.55 7.75
N ASP A 29 -3.32 -13.03 6.58
CA ASP A 29 -4.65 -13.17 6.02
C ASP A 29 -4.53 -13.57 4.54
N ASP A 30 -4.54 -14.88 4.32
CA ASP A 30 -4.37 -15.50 3.01
C ASP A 30 -5.53 -15.15 2.06
N ASP A 31 -6.74 -14.94 2.59
CA ASP A 31 -7.92 -14.63 1.78
C ASP A 31 -7.83 -13.20 1.25
N SER A 32 -7.50 -12.22 2.10
CA SER A 32 -7.27 -10.85 1.65
C SER A 32 -6.04 -10.75 0.74
N LEU A 33 -4.98 -11.48 1.04
CA LEU A 33 -3.81 -11.54 0.16
C LEU A 33 -4.17 -12.09 -1.22
N ALA A 34 -4.98 -13.16 -1.28
CA ALA A 34 -5.46 -13.71 -2.54
C ALA A 34 -6.38 -12.73 -3.28
N ALA A 35 -7.29 -12.06 -2.56
CA ALA A 35 -8.21 -11.07 -3.12
C ALA A 35 -7.48 -9.85 -3.71
N SER A 36 -6.37 -9.42 -3.09
CA SER A 36 -5.56 -8.29 -3.58
C SER A 36 -5.05 -8.50 -5.01
N ARG A 37 -4.86 -9.76 -5.45
CA ARG A 37 -4.38 -10.09 -6.80
C ARG A 37 -5.37 -9.68 -7.89
N SER A 38 -6.66 -9.69 -7.59
CA SER A 38 -7.72 -9.30 -8.53
C SER A 38 -8.24 -7.89 -8.26
N GLN A 39 -8.30 -7.47 -7.00
CA GLN A 39 -8.84 -6.17 -6.58
C GLN A 39 -7.79 -5.05 -6.49
N VAL A 40 -6.51 -5.39 -6.66
CA VAL A 40 -5.33 -4.52 -6.47
C VAL A 40 -5.08 -4.14 -5.02
N VAL A 41 -6.12 -3.80 -4.26
CA VAL A 41 -6.05 -3.58 -2.82
C VAL A 41 -7.15 -4.39 -2.15
N ALA A 42 -6.81 -5.12 -1.09
CA ALA A 42 -7.78 -5.87 -0.29
C ALA A 42 -7.29 -6.00 1.16
N GLY A 43 -8.21 -6.18 2.11
CA GLY A 43 -7.89 -6.36 3.51
C GLY A 43 -9.10 -6.75 4.34
N ASN A 44 -8.86 -7.04 5.61
CA ASN A 44 -9.86 -7.53 6.56
C ASN A 44 -10.34 -6.49 7.58
N GLY A 45 -9.96 -5.22 7.39
CA GLY A 45 -10.24 -4.16 8.35
C GLY A 45 -9.08 -3.88 9.31
N TYR A 46 -8.09 -4.75 9.47
CA TYR A 46 -6.89 -4.49 10.30
C TYR A 46 -5.61 -4.42 9.47
N HIS A 47 -5.61 -5.11 8.33
CA HIS A 47 -4.46 -5.26 7.46
C HIS A 47 -4.91 -5.16 6.01
N LEU A 48 -4.25 -4.28 5.24
CA LEU A 48 -4.42 -4.09 3.80
C LEU A 48 -3.18 -4.58 3.02
N TYR A 49 -3.43 -5.30 1.94
CA TYR A 49 -2.43 -5.72 0.95
C TYR A 49 -2.59 -4.89 -0.33
N LEU A 50 -1.52 -4.25 -0.76
CA LEU A 50 -1.39 -3.49 -2.00
C LEU A 50 -0.61 -4.34 -3.02
N HIS A 51 -1.25 -4.72 -4.11
CA HIS A 51 -0.69 -5.65 -5.09
C HIS A 51 -0.16 -4.93 -6.35
N SER A 52 1.16 -4.89 -6.50
CA SER A 52 1.87 -4.40 -7.68
C SER A 52 1.87 -5.40 -8.83
N LEU A 53 2.20 -4.98 -10.05
CA LEU A 53 2.46 -5.91 -11.17
C LEU A 53 3.92 -6.41 -11.21
N GLN A 54 4.78 -5.83 -10.39
CA GLN A 54 6.23 -6.05 -10.37
C GLN A 54 6.76 -6.06 -8.92
N ASP A 55 8.00 -6.51 -8.71
CA ASP A 55 8.60 -6.76 -7.40
C ASP A 55 9.96 -6.08 -7.13
N ASP A 56 10.42 -5.25 -8.07
CA ASP A 56 11.79 -4.70 -8.06
C ASP A 56 11.86 -3.17 -8.02
N ILE A 57 10.94 -2.50 -8.71
CA ILE A 57 10.83 -1.04 -8.76
C ILE A 57 10.07 -0.59 -7.51
N ARG A 58 10.64 0.36 -6.76
CA ARG A 58 9.98 0.87 -5.55
C ARG A 58 8.70 1.61 -5.91
N VAL A 59 7.65 1.38 -5.11
CA VAL A 59 6.36 2.07 -5.21
C VAL A 59 6.27 3.14 -4.14
N ARG A 60 5.50 4.20 -4.39
CA ARG A 60 5.18 5.21 -3.37
C ARG A 60 3.89 4.82 -2.67
N VAL A 61 3.92 4.80 -1.33
CA VAL A 61 2.70 4.62 -0.52
C VAL A 61 2.47 5.88 0.27
N THR A 62 1.26 6.42 0.19
CA THR A 62 0.86 7.65 0.87
C THR A 62 -0.37 7.39 1.72
N LEU A 63 -0.30 7.68 3.02
CA LEU A 63 -1.45 7.67 3.92
C LEU A 63 -1.84 9.13 4.21
N ARG A 64 -3.12 9.44 4.05
CA ARG A 64 -3.68 10.76 4.29
C ARG A 64 -4.89 10.64 5.18
N ILE A 65 -4.89 11.39 6.27
CA ILE A 65 -6.03 11.46 7.18
C ILE A 65 -6.75 12.79 6.95
N TRP A 66 -8.04 12.69 6.67
CA TRP A 66 -8.94 13.81 6.41
C TRP A 66 -9.94 13.99 7.54
N ASP A 67 -10.46 15.19 7.67
CA ASP A 67 -11.53 15.53 8.62
C ASP A 67 -12.93 15.03 8.22
N ALA A 68 -13.10 14.62 6.96
CA ALA A 68 -14.36 14.15 6.40
C ALA A 68 -14.13 13.31 5.12
N PRO A 69 -15.12 12.53 4.65
CA PRO A 69 -15.05 11.79 3.40
C PRO A 69 -14.64 12.66 2.22
N ARG A 70 -13.74 12.17 1.36
CA ARG A 70 -13.21 12.92 0.21
C ARG A 70 -13.62 12.26 -1.10
N SER A 71 -13.88 13.07 -2.13
CA SER A 71 -14.04 12.59 -3.50
C SER A 71 -12.71 12.10 -4.09
N LEU A 72 -12.76 11.02 -4.85
CA LEU A 72 -11.59 10.51 -5.57
C LEU A 72 -11.07 11.53 -6.60
N PRO A 73 -9.75 11.56 -6.86
CA PRO A 73 -9.20 12.31 -7.98
C PRO A 73 -9.72 11.78 -9.32
N GLU A 74 -9.75 12.62 -10.36
CA GLU A 74 -10.24 12.22 -11.69
C GLU A 74 -9.25 11.34 -12.46
N ASP A 75 -7.95 11.51 -12.21
CA ASP A 75 -6.87 10.88 -12.98
C ASP A 75 -6.25 9.72 -12.20
N ILE A 76 -7.05 8.68 -11.95
CA ILE A 76 -6.66 7.45 -11.24
C ILE A 76 -6.82 6.22 -12.13
N GLU A 77 -5.95 5.22 -11.96
CA GLU A 77 -6.08 3.93 -12.67
C GLU A 77 -7.19 3.06 -12.06
N GLY A 78 -7.43 3.22 -10.76
CA GLY A 78 -8.50 2.53 -10.05
C GLY A 78 -8.54 2.90 -8.58
N SER A 79 -9.62 2.47 -7.93
CA SER A 79 -9.85 2.68 -6.52
C SER A 79 -10.73 1.58 -5.93
N VAL A 80 -10.57 1.33 -4.63
CA VAL A 80 -11.49 0.52 -3.84
C VAL A 80 -11.77 1.20 -2.51
N PRO A 81 -13.01 1.08 -1.96
CA PRO A 81 -13.26 1.47 -0.58
C PRO A 81 -12.45 0.57 0.36
N VAL A 82 -11.95 1.15 1.45
CA VAL A 82 -11.19 0.43 2.47
C VAL A 82 -11.67 0.83 3.86
N SER A 83 -11.51 -0.09 4.80
CA SER A 83 -11.65 0.15 6.24
C SER A 83 -10.36 -0.31 6.91
N LEU A 84 -9.92 0.43 7.91
CA LEU A 84 -8.71 0.17 8.67
C LEU A 84 -8.90 0.59 10.13
N GLU A 85 -8.83 -0.39 11.02
CA GLU A 85 -8.86 -0.24 12.46
C GLU A 85 -7.42 -0.19 12.98
N SER A 86 -7.13 0.84 13.76
CA SER A 86 -5.83 1.08 14.34
C SER A 86 -5.98 1.32 15.83
N GLU A 87 -5.84 0.25 16.61
CA GLU A 87 -5.96 0.26 18.07
C GLU A 87 -4.79 0.99 18.74
N THR A 88 -3.58 0.82 18.21
CA THR A 88 -2.39 1.51 18.75
C THR A 88 -2.30 2.95 18.25
N GLY A 89 -2.96 3.26 17.14
CA GLY A 89 -2.77 4.52 16.41
C GLY A 89 -1.43 4.57 15.67
N ILE A 90 -0.71 3.44 15.53
CA ILE A 90 0.57 3.36 14.82
C ILE A 90 0.36 2.55 13.55
N MET A 91 0.46 3.22 12.41
CA MET A 91 0.35 2.57 11.10
C MET A 91 1.71 2.20 10.57
N VAL A 92 1.87 0.94 10.18
CA VAL A 92 3.09 0.38 9.59
C VAL A 92 2.89 0.16 8.11
N ILE A 93 3.89 0.52 7.30
CA ILE A 93 3.96 0.21 5.88
C ILE A 93 5.09 -0.82 5.69
N SER A 94 4.73 -2.06 5.37
CA SER A 94 5.65 -3.20 5.32
C SER A 94 5.97 -3.66 3.91
N GLN A 95 7.19 -4.16 3.72
CA GLN A 95 7.72 -4.69 2.45
C GLN A 95 7.64 -6.22 2.41
N PHE A 96 6.56 -6.78 2.95
CA PHE A 96 6.25 -8.20 3.05
C PHE A 96 7.32 -9.03 3.78
N THR A 97 8.38 -9.47 3.09
CA THR A 97 9.46 -10.25 3.73
C THR A 97 10.71 -9.44 4.07
N SER A 98 10.65 -8.12 3.99
CA SER A 98 11.72 -7.21 4.41
C SER A 98 11.26 -6.33 5.57
N GLU A 99 12.21 -5.63 6.21
CA GLU A 99 11.89 -4.65 7.26
C GLU A 99 10.86 -3.61 6.77
N PRO A 100 10.04 -3.06 7.68
CA PRO A 100 9.10 -2.01 7.34
C PRO A 100 9.73 -0.86 6.56
N ALA A 101 9.03 -0.36 5.55
CA ALA A 101 9.44 0.82 4.78
C ALA A 101 9.23 2.12 5.56
N GLY A 102 8.36 2.09 6.58
CA GLY A 102 8.08 3.24 7.40
C GLY A 102 6.87 3.02 8.31
N GLU A 103 6.71 3.95 9.24
CA GLU A 103 5.59 3.99 10.19
C GLU A 103 5.13 5.43 10.37
N MET A 104 3.87 5.60 10.77
CA MET A 104 3.32 6.90 11.18
C MET A 104 2.41 6.76 12.39
N THR A 105 2.39 7.80 13.22
CA THR A 105 1.38 7.94 14.29
C THR A 105 0.16 8.66 13.73
N LEU A 106 -1.01 8.05 13.87
CA LEU A 106 -2.30 8.64 13.55
C LEU A 106 -2.65 9.75 14.55
N PRO A 107 -3.52 10.71 14.18
CA PRO A 107 -3.98 11.74 15.10
C PRO A 107 -4.65 11.18 16.38
N ARG A 108 -5.24 9.99 16.27
CA ARG A 108 -5.83 9.20 17.36
C ARG A 108 -5.97 7.73 16.93
N PRO A 109 -6.01 6.77 17.87
CA PRO A 109 -6.50 5.42 17.60
C PRO A 109 -7.96 5.40 17.13
N GLY A 110 -8.35 4.32 16.44
CA GLY A 110 -9.74 4.02 16.09
C GLY A 110 -9.93 3.46 14.68
N VAL A 111 -11.18 3.44 14.25
CA VAL A 111 -11.59 2.93 12.94
C VAL A 111 -11.62 4.06 11.94
N TYR A 112 -10.94 3.83 10.83
CA TYR A 112 -10.84 4.72 9.70
C TYR A 112 -11.47 4.08 8.47
N GLU A 113 -12.37 4.81 7.82
CA GLU A 113 -12.91 4.42 6.51
C GLU A 113 -12.30 5.31 5.43
N GLY A 114 -12.28 4.82 4.20
CA GLY A 114 -11.72 5.59 3.12
C GLY A 114 -11.70 4.91 1.77
N HIS A 115 -10.82 5.42 0.92
CA HIS A 115 -10.51 4.80 -0.36
C HIS A 115 -9.01 4.60 -0.51
N ALA A 116 -8.64 3.43 -1.00
CA ALA A 116 -7.34 3.23 -1.61
C ALA A 116 -7.47 3.47 -3.11
N TRP A 117 -6.57 4.27 -3.68
CA TRP A 117 -6.49 4.51 -5.11
C TRP A 117 -5.04 4.47 -5.59
N TRP A 118 -4.83 4.21 -6.87
CA TRP A 118 -3.50 4.02 -7.43
C TRP A 118 -3.32 4.63 -8.82
N THR A 119 -2.07 4.90 -9.16
CA THR A 119 -1.61 5.39 -10.46
C THR A 119 -0.25 4.79 -10.81
N GLY A 120 0.07 4.76 -12.11
CA GLY A 120 1.35 4.30 -12.62
C GLY A 120 1.59 2.79 -12.48
N ARG A 121 0.62 1.99 -12.02
CA ARG A 121 0.78 0.55 -11.78
C ARG A 121 0.96 -0.20 -13.09
N GLN A 122 0.09 0.05 -14.07
CA GLN A 122 0.21 -0.59 -15.38
C GLN A 122 1.51 -0.19 -16.08
N ALA A 123 1.78 1.11 -16.16
CA ALA A 123 2.96 1.63 -16.85
C ALA A 123 4.29 1.14 -16.22
N THR A 124 4.36 1.05 -14.89
CA THR A 124 5.54 0.52 -14.19
C THR A 124 5.69 -0.98 -14.41
N GLY A 125 4.60 -1.75 -14.40
CA GLY A 125 4.60 -3.18 -14.72
C GLY A 125 5.06 -3.46 -16.16
N ASP A 126 4.59 -2.69 -17.13
CA ASP A 126 4.98 -2.81 -18.53
C ASP A 126 6.47 -2.46 -18.73
N TYR A 127 6.95 -1.43 -18.03
CA TYR A 127 8.36 -1.03 -18.04
C TYR A 127 9.26 -2.13 -17.45
N HIS A 128 8.87 -2.70 -16.29
CA HIS A 128 9.58 -3.82 -15.68
C HIS A 128 9.65 -5.03 -16.60
N THR A 129 8.51 -5.41 -17.20
CA THR A 129 8.42 -6.50 -18.18
C THR A 129 9.35 -6.26 -19.37
N THR A 130 9.39 -5.03 -19.87
CA THR A 130 10.30 -4.63 -20.96
C THR A 130 11.78 -4.77 -20.55
N CYS A 131 12.14 -4.31 -19.36
CA CYS A 131 13.50 -4.46 -18.83
C CYS A 131 13.90 -5.93 -18.68
N MET A 132 12.99 -6.78 -18.18
CA MET A 132 13.21 -8.22 -18.10
C MET A 132 13.36 -8.86 -19.48
N HIS A 133 12.52 -8.48 -20.44
CA HIS A 133 12.66 -8.97 -21.81
C HIS A 133 14.03 -8.61 -22.40
N ARG A 134 14.48 -7.35 -22.27
CA ARG A 134 15.80 -6.90 -22.73
C ARG A 134 16.95 -7.60 -22.02
N ARG A 135 16.80 -7.91 -20.73
CA ARG A 135 17.77 -8.74 -20.00
C ARG A 135 18.01 -10.08 -20.72
N PHE A 136 16.95 -10.74 -21.17
CA PHE A 136 17.07 -12.03 -21.85
C PHE A 136 17.49 -11.91 -23.32
N THR A 137 17.00 -10.92 -24.07
CA THR A 137 17.26 -10.79 -25.51
C THR A 137 18.55 -10.04 -25.83
N GLU A 138 18.85 -8.99 -25.08
CA GLU A 138 20.04 -8.13 -25.26
C GLU A 138 21.17 -8.46 -24.27
N LYS A 139 20.98 -9.48 -23.41
CA LYS A 139 21.95 -9.92 -22.40
C LYS A 139 22.39 -8.78 -21.45
N TRP A 140 21.46 -7.94 -21.02
CA TRP A 140 21.78 -6.96 -19.97
C TRP A 140 22.25 -7.68 -18.71
N ASP A 141 23.33 -7.18 -18.11
CA ASP A 141 23.76 -7.63 -16.79
C ASP A 141 22.82 -7.09 -15.69
N HIS A 142 23.06 -7.56 -14.47
CA HIS A 142 22.26 -7.18 -13.30
C HIS A 142 22.33 -5.68 -12.98
N ASP A 143 23.48 -5.04 -13.20
CA ASP A 143 23.68 -3.64 -12.83
C ASP A 143 22.96 -2.72 -13.81
N ARG A 144 22.98 -3.04 -15.11
CA ARG A 144 22.22 -2.32 -16.13
C ARG A 144 20.72 -2.42 -15.91
N VAL A 145 20.22 -3.59 -15.53
CA VAL A 145 18.81 -3.79 -15.18
C VAL A 145 18.42 -2.97 -13.95
N ARG A 146 19.23 -3.02 -12.88
CA ARG A 146 18.99 -2.21 -11.68
C ARG A 146 19.05 -0.72 -11.95
N GLN A 147 19.94 -0.27 -12.83
CA GLN A 147 20.01 1.12 -13.24
C GLN A 147 18.74 1.53 -13.98
N ALA A 148 18.28 0.73 -14.94
CA ALA A 148 17.03 0.98 -15.66
C ALA A 148 15.83 1.07 -14.71
N TRP A 149 15.72 0.17 -13.73
CA TRP A 149 14.66 0.24 -12.71
C TRP A 149 14.68 1.52 -11.88
N ARG A 150 15.86 2.06 -11.54
CA ARG A 150 15.98 3.36 -10.85
C ARG A 150 15.61 4.54 -11.74
N GLU A 151 15.74 4.38 -13.05
CA GLU A 151 15.43 5.37 -14.08
C GLU A 151 14.04 5.16 -14.69
N CYS A 152 13.17 4.36 -14.04
CA CYS A 152 11.81 4.17 -14.49
C CYS A 152 11.11 5.54 -14.65
N PRO A 153 10.58 5.87 -15.84
CA PRO A 153 10.05 7.20 -16.11
C PRO A 153 8.71 7.47 -15.43
N VAL A 154 8.09 6.43 -14.89
CA VAL A 154 6.81 6.49 -14.17
C VAL A 154 7.02 5.94 -12.77
N GLN A 155 6.37 6.58 -11.80
CA GLN A 155 6.36 6.13 -10.41
C GLN A 155 4.98 5.51 -10.11
N GLU A 156 4.96 4.20 -9.88
CA GLU A 156 3.79 3.53 -9.31
C GLU A 156 3.52 4.07 -7.90
N GLN A 157 2.26 4.40 -7.64
CA GLN A 157 1.82 5.01 -6.39
C GLN A 157 0.49 4.43 -5.91
N TYR A 158 0.39 4.22 -4.60
CA TYR A 158 -0.82 3.90 -3.86
C TYR A 158 -1.09 4.99 -2.83
N VAL A 159 -2.33 5.44 -2.74
CA VAL A 159 -2.76 6.45 -1.76
C VAL A 159 -3.97 5.94 -1.01
N LEU A 160 -3.90 6.02 0.31
CA LEU A 160 -4.99 5.75 1.24
C LEU A 160 -5.50 7.11 1.74
N ASP A 161 -6.63 7.54 1.23
CA ASP A 161 -7.37 8.70 1.74
C ASP A 161 -8.40 8.20 2.76
N LEU A 162 -8.10 8.40 4.05
CA LEU A 162 -8.87 7.86 5.18
C LEU A 162 -9.46 8.99 6.03
N TRP A 163 -10.57 8.72 6.72
CA TRP A 163 -11.16 9.60 7.73
C TRP A 163 -11.62 8.79 8.92
N TYR A 164 -11.55 9.41 10.10
CA TYR A 164 -11.97 8.78 11.34
C TYR A 164 -13.49 8.60 11.39
N VAL A 165 -13.95 7.42 11.81
CA VAL A 165 -15.37 7.10 11.95
C VAL A 165 -15.77 6.90 13.41
N ARG A 166 -15.01 6.08 14.15
CA ARG A 166 -15.36 5.69 15.53
C ARG A 166 -14.14 5.19 16.30
N GLU A 167 -14.31 5.06 17.61
CA GLU A 167 -13.35 4.38 18.51
C GLU A 167 -13.27 2.89 18.16
N PRO A 168 -12.13 2.23 18.44
CA PRO A 168 -12.01 0.78 18.22
C PRO A 168 -12.95 0.03 19.17
N GLU A 169 -13.36 -1.17 18.79
CA GLU A 169 -14.16 -1.99 19.71
C GLU A 169 -13.28 -2.45 20.88
N PRO A 170 -13.78 -2.41 22.13
CA PRO A 170 -13.03 -2.97 23.23
C PRO A 170 -12.85 -4.48 22.99
N VAL A 171 -11.61 -4.94 23.00
CA VAL A 171 -11.30 -6.37 23.00
C VAL A 171 -11.83 -6.93 24.32
N ASP A 172 -12.87 -7.77 24.28
CA ASP A 172 -13.33 -8.46 25.49
C ASP A 172 -12.21 -9.43 25.93
N ASP A 173 -11.68 -9.23 27.13
CA ASP A 173 -10.60 -10.03 27.76
C ASP A 173 -10.94 -11.55 27.92
N GLU A 174 -12.10 -12.01 27.44
CA GLU A 174 -12.58 -13.39 27.58
C GLU A 174 -12.14 -14.33 26.42
N ASP A 175 -11.53 -13.81 25.35
CA ASP A 175 -11.09 -14.59 24.17
C ASP A 175 -9.55 -14.76 24.05
N LEU A 176 -8.78 -14.51 25.12
CA LEU A 176 -7.33 -14.79 25.23
C LEU A 176 -7.00 -16.12 25.93
#